data_AF-A0A3M4YVW3-F1
#
_entry.id   AF-A0A3M4YVW3-F1
#
_cell.length_a   1.000
_cell.length_b   1.000
_cell.length_c   1.000
_cell.angle_alpha   90.00
_cell.angle_beta   90.00
_cell.angle_gamma   90.00
#
_symmetry.space_group_name_H-M   'P 1'
#
loop_
_entity.id
_entity.type
_entity.pdbx_description
1 polymer ?
#
loop_
_entity_poly.entity_id
_entity_poly.type
_entity_poly.pdbx_seq_one_letter_code
_entity_poly.pdbx_strand_id
1 'polypeptide(L)'
;MSEGSLYDPQLAALAIKQSAGDLIEAIFLLRAYRTTLTRFCVSVPIDTSDMQLSRRLSATFKDLPGGQLLGPTFDYTHRLLDFTLLAEGEHPGPDVNPHATLEPCPRVLGLLAKEGLMKPEVDDGERVADITREPLEYPSSRAQRLQALARGDEGFLLALGYSTQRGYGRNHPFAGEIRIGEVEVWIEPEELGFPIVIGDIEVTECEMVNQFVGSASEPAQFTRGYGLAFGNAERKAMGMALVDRSLRAEEFNEEVRSPAQQEEFVLAHCDNVEAAGFVSHLKLPHYVDFQSELELIRKLRKSAPKPGSDQ
;
A
#
# COMPACT_ATOMS: atom_id res chain seq x y z
N MET A 1 2.92 7.76 8.18
CA MET A 1 2.81 8.63 6.99
C MET A 1 1.91 8.02 5.92
N SER A 2 2.26 6.87 5.32
CA SER A 2 1.49 6.24 4.22
C SER A 2 0.02 6.01 4.57
N GLU A 3 -0.24 5.24 5.63
CA GLU A 3 -1.60 5.00 6.11
C GLU A 3 -2.21 6.23 6.80
N GLY A 4 -1.42 7.18 7.29
CA GLY A 4 -1.96 8.47 7.75
C GLY A 4 -2.39 9.41 6.60
N SER A 5 -2.00 9.10 5.35
CA SER A 5 -2.20 9.95 4.16
C SER A 5 -1.59 11.36 4.27
N LEU A 6 -0.51 11.51 5.04
CA LEU A 6 0.20 12.77 5.22
C LEU A 6 1.70 12.50 5.30
N TYR A 7 2.45 13.08 4.37
CA TYR A 7 3.92 13.05 4.39
C TYR A 7 4.42 14.22 5.23
N ASP A 8 4.72 13.91 6.49
CA ASP A 8 5.44 14.79 7.41
C ASP A 8 6.06 13.89 8.49
N PRO A 9 7.38 13.65 8.46
CA PRO A 9 8.05 12.78 9.42
C PRO A 9 7.90 13.25 10.87
N GLN A 10 7.85 14.57 11.12
CA GLN A 10 7.74 15.12 12.47
C GLN A 10 6.33 14.91 13.04
N LEU A 11 5.29 15.17 12.24
CA LEU A 11 3.91 14.93 12.67
C LEU A 11 3.63 13.43 12.85
N ALA A 12 4.17 12.57 12.00
CA ALA A 12 4.07 11.13 12.18
C ALA A 12 4.77 10.66 13.46
N ALA A 13 5.98 11.16 13.74
CA ALA A 13 6.70 10.86 14.98
C ALA A 13 5.94 11.38 16.22
N LEU A 14 5.34 12.58 16.14
CA LEU A 14 4.49 13.12 17.20
C LEU A 14 3.27 12.23 17.44
N ALA A 15 2.59 11.76 16.40
CA ALA A 15 1.43 10.88 16.52
C ALA A 15 1.81 9.54 17.18
N ILE A 16 2.93 8.93 16.78
CA ILE A 16 3.47 7.70 17.39
C ILE A 16 3.81 7.93 18.87
N LYS A 17 4.43 9.07 19.20
CA LYS A 17 4.74 9.42 20.58
C LYS A 17 3.48 9.61 21.42
N GLN A 18 2.49 10.32 20.88
CA GLN A 18 1.23 10.62 21.55
C GLN A 18 0.39 9.36 21.79
N SER A 19 0.44 8.39 20.87
CA SER A 19 -0.24 7.10 21.01
C SER A 19 0.53 6.06 21.84
N ALA A 20 1.63 6.46 22.50
CA ALA A 20 2.51 5.56 23.24
C ALA A 20 3.01 4.35 22.40
N GLY A 21 3.23 4.57 21.10
CA GLY A 21 3.70 3.55 20.16
C GLY A 21 2.59 2.72 19.49
N ASP A 22 1.31 2.92 19.82
CA ASP A 22 0.20 2.30 19.08
C ASP A 22 0.11 2.91 17.68
N LEU A 23 0.46 2.13 16.66
CA LEU A 23 0.52 2.60 15.28
C LEU A 23 -0.87 2.85 14.68
N ILE A 24 -1.89 2.09 15.08
CA ILE A 24 -3.25 2.27 14.55
C ILE A 24 -3.84 3.58 15.08
N GLU A 25 -3.65 3.86 16.36
CA GLU A 25 -4.04 5.14 16.96
C GLU A 25 -3.21 6.30 16.36
N ALA A 26 -1.90 6.12 16.15
CA ALA A 26 -1.07 7.14 15.49
C ALA A 26 -1.53 7.46 14.06
N ILE A 27 -1.91 6.44 13.30
CA ILE A 27 -2.48 6.59 11.96
C ILE A 27 -3.78 7.39 12.04
N PHE A 28 -4.66 7.06 12.98
CA PHE A 28 -5.93 7.76 13.14
C PHE A 28 -5.73 9.23 13.54
N LEU A 29 -4.84 9.52 14.50
CA LEU A 29 -4.46 10.88 14.89
C LEU A 29 -3.95 11.69 13.70
N LEU A 30 -3.04 11.14 12.90
CA LEU A 30 -2.48 11.83 11.74
C LEU A 30 -3.54 12.06 10.64
N ARG A 31 -4.41 11.06 10.42
CA ARG A 31 -5.52 11.15 9.47
C ARG A 31 -6.57 12.17 9.90
N ALA A 32 -6.88 12.24 11.19
CA ALA A 32 -7.77 13.24 11.76
C ALA A 32 -7.16 14.64 11.66
N TYR A 33 -5.86 14.79 11.93
CA TYR A 33 -5.18 16.08 11.76
C TYR A 33 -5.23 16.58 10.31
N ARG A 34 -5.06 15.68 9.32
CA ARG A 34 -5.15 16.02 7.89
C ARG A 34 -6.48 16.69 7.53
N THR A 35 -7.61 16.35 8.16
CA THR A 35 -8.91 16.97 7.84
C THR A 35 -9.02 18.42 8.31
N THR A 36 -8.14 18.85 9.21
CA THR A 36 -8.05 20.23 9.70
C THR A 36 -7.22 21.14 8.78
N LEU A 37 -6.46 20.54 7.85
CA LEU A 37 -5.55 21.26 6.95
C LEU A 37 -6.28 21.77 5.71
N THR A 38 -5.87 22.95 5.24
CA THR A 38 -6.33 23.49 3.96
C THR A 38 -5.56 22.83 2.82
N ARG A 39 -6.26 22.37 1.79
CA ARG A 39 -5.62 21.91 0.55
C ARG A 39 -5.33 23.12 -0.35
N PHE A 40 -4.09 23.56 -0.36
CA PHE A 40 -3.67 24.74 -1.14
C PHE A 40 -3.60 24.48 -2.65
N CYS A 41 -3.08 23.31 -3.04
CA CYS A 41 -2.87 22.96 -4.45
C CYS A 41 -2.85 21.44 -4.65
N VAL A 42 -2.64 21.02 -5.89
CA VAL A 42 -2.34 19.64 -6.30
C VAL A 42 -0.97 19.66 -6.95
N SER A 43 -0.13 18.65 -6.65
CA SER A 43 1.15 18.53 -7.32
C SER A 43 0.98 18.12 -8.78
N VAL A 44 1.97 18.44 -9.59
CA VAL A 44 2.23 17.70 -10.83
C VAL A 44 2.49 16.22 -10.43
N PRO A 45 2.17 15.24 -11.29
CA PRO A 45 2.55 13.85 -11.04
C PRO A 45 4.05 13.73 -10.76
N ILE A 46 4.41 13.01 -9.69
CA ILE A 46 5.82 12.77 -9.35
C ILE A 46 6.48 11.91 -10.43
N ASP A 47 7.74 12.21 -10.74
CA ASP A 47 8.53 11.39 -11.65
C ASP A 47 9.51 10.49 -10.89
N THR A 48 9.11 9.23 -10.67
CA THR A 48 9.96 8.22 -10.02
C THR A 48 11.06 7.68 -10.95
N SER A 49 11.15 8.13 -12.21
CA SER A 49 12.25 7.78 -13.12
C SER A 49 13.53 8.55 -12.83
N ASP A 50 13.39 9.79 -12.35
CA ASP A 50 14.48 10.68 -11.93
C ASP A 50 14.75 10.64 -10.40
N MET A 51 14.25 9.61 -9.73
CA MET A 51 14.43 9.40 -8.29
C MET A 51 15.92 9.39 -7.90
N GLN A 52 16.25 10.13 -6.84
CA GLN A 52 17.57 10.05 -6.19
C GLN A 52 17.63 8.78 -5.34
N LEU A 53 18.14 7.71 -5.93
CA LEU A 53 18.07 6.36 -5.38
C LEU A 53 18.98 6.16 -4.17
N SER A 54 18.39 5.71 -3.06
CA SER A 54 19.10 5.15 -1.90
C SER A 54 19.13 3.62 -1.93
N ARG A 55 18.16 3.00 -2.62
CA ARG A 55 18.04 1.56 -2.82
C ARG A 55 17.36 1.23 -4.14
N ARG A 56 17.83 0.19 -4.83
CA ARG A 56 17.25 -0.34 -6.07
C ARG A 56 17.59 -1.82 -6.23
N LEU A 57 16.59 -2.66 -6.39
CA LEU A 57 16.81 -4.07 -6.69
C LEU A 57 15.80 -4.65 -7.68
N SER A 58 16.19 -5.73 -8.32
CA SER A 58 15.32 -6.54 -9.18
C SER A 58 15.60 -8.02 -8.96
N ALA A 59 14.54 -8.81 -8.87
CA ALA A 59 14.63 -10.26 -8.79
C ALA A 59 14.53 -10.94 -10.18
N THR A 60 14.24 -10.18 -11.24
CA THR A 60 14.06 -10.73 -12.60
C THR A 60 15.33 -10.74 -13.43
N PHE A 61 16.36 -10.01 -13.01
CA PHE A 61 17.67 -9.97 -13.66
C PHE A 61 18.79 -10.09 -12.63
N LYS A 62 19.87 -10.79 -13.00
CA LYS A 62 21.07 -10.85 -12.16
C LYS A 62 21.75 -9.49 -12.09
N ASP A 63 22.04 -8.92 -13.25
CA ASP A 63 22.70 -7.63 -13.43
C ASP A 63 21.80 -6.70 -14.27
N LEU A 64 21.81 -5.41 -13.97
CA LEU A 64 21.01 -4.38 -14.63
C LEU A 64 21.87 -3.16 -14.94
N PRO A 65 21.50 -2.34 -15.95
CA PRO A 65 22.05 -0.98 -16.06
C PRO A 65 21.83 -0.22 -14.75
N GLY A 66 22.87 0.42 -14.22
CA GLY A 66 22.87 1.04 -12.89
C GLY A 66 23.10 0.09 -11.71
N GLY A 67 23.15 -1.23 -11.96
CA GLY A 67 23.45 -2.25 -10.96
C GLY A 67 22.33 -2.53 -9.94
N GLN A 68 22.61 -3.50 -9.06
CA GLN A 68 21.79 -3.80 -7.88
C GLN A 68 22.32 -2.96 -6.71
N LEU A 69 21.53 -2.00 -6.24
CA LEU A 69 21.86 -1.13 -5.12
C LEU A 69 21.10 -1.59 -3.87
N LEU A 70 21.75 -2.33 -2.98
CA LEU A 70 21.07 -2.84 -1.78
C LEU A 70 20.64 -1.71 -0.83
N GLY A 71 21.40 -0.63 -0.73
CA GLY A 71 21.07 0.48 0.17
C GLY A 71 20.94 0.08 1.64
N PRO A 72 20.38 0.97 2.50
CA PRO A 72 20.02 0.65 3.87
C PRO A 72 18.91 -0.40 3.90
N THR A 73 19.15 -1.55 4.51
CA THR A 73 18.16 -2.63 4.58
C THR A 73 18.40 -3.57 5.76
N PHE A 74 17.33 -4.20 6.23
CA PHE A 74 17.39 -5.35 7.14
C PHE A 74 17.48 -6.69 6.41
N ASP A 75 17.46 -6.69 5.08
CA ASP A 75 17.69 -7.90 4.30
C ASP A 75 19.06 -8.49 4.63
N TYR A 76 19.13 -9.82 4.65
CA TYR A 76 20.36 -10.59 4.96
C TYR A 76 20.91 -10.46 6.39
N THR A 77 20.31 -9.65 7.26
CA THR A 77 20.69 -9.58 8.68
C THR A 77 20.33 -10.88 9.44
N HIS A 78 21.07 -11.19 10.51
CA HIS A 78 20.65 -12.23 11.45
C HIS A 78 19.64 -11.66 12.44
N ARG A 79 18.49 -12.32 12.61
CA ARG A 79 17.38 -11.83 13.44
C ARG A 79 17.63 -12.17 14.92
N LEU A 80 18.65 -11.54 15.48
CA LEU A 80 19.07 -11.67 16.88
C LEU A 80 18.80 -10.34 17.58
N LEU A 81 18.29 -10.40 18.82
CA LEU A 81 18.15 -9.21 19.64
C LEU A 81 19.54 -8.66 19.98
N ASP A 82 19.78 -7.41 19.63
CA ASP A 82 21.01 -6.72 19.96
C ASP A 82 20.87 -6.04 21.33
N PHE A 83 21.38 -6.70 22.37
CA PHE A 83 21.37 -6.19 23.74
C PHE A 83 22.26 -4.96 23.94
N THR A 84 23.14 -4.63 22.99
CA THR A 84 23.97 -3.42 23.09
C THR A 84 23.12 -2.15 22.97
N LEU A 85 21.96 -2.21 22.31
CA LEU A 85 20.99 -1.11 22.18
C LEU A 85 20.30 -0.70 23.48
N LEU A 86 20.46 -1.48 24.56
CA LEU A 86 19.97 -1.11 25.91
C LEU A 86 20.92 -0.15 26.63
N ALA A 87 22.17 -0.05 26.16
CA ALA A 87 23.14 0.89 26.69
C ALA A 87 23.18 2.16 25.83
N GLU A 88 23.52 3.30 26.45
CA GLU A 88 23.88 4.49 25.68
C GLU A 88 25.20 4.20 24.93
N GLY A 89 25.20 4.45 23.61
CA GLY A 89 26.34 4.18 22.75
C GLY A 89 26.25 4.93 21.42
N GLU A 90 27.40 5.09 20.77
CA GLU A 90 27.46 5.62 19.42
C GLU A 90 27.24 4.49 18.41
N HIS A 91 26.36 4.71 17.45
CA HIS A 91 26.14 3.83 16.32
C HIS A 91 26.61 4.57 15.05
N PRO A 92 27.92 4.59 14.77
CA PRO A 92 28.41 5.25 13.57
C PRO A 92 27.78 4.59 12.35
N GLY A 93 27.32 5.43 11.41
CA GLY A 93 26.85 4.96 10.12
C GLY A 93 27.98 4.27 9.33
N PRO A 94 27.63 3.58 8.23
CA PRO A 94 28.64 3.00 7.35
C PRO A 94 29.56 4.07 6.77
N ASP A 95 30.79 3.69 6.41
CA ASP A 95 31.69 4.58 5.67
C ASP A 95 31.04 5.01 4.35
N VAL A 96 30.95 6.32 4.14
CA VAL A 96 30.37 6.91 2.93
C VAL A 96 31.46 7.42 2.00
N ASN A 97 31.33 7.14 0.71
CA ASN A 97 32.13 7.79 -0.32
C ASN A 97 31.36 9.01 -0.86
N PRO A 98 31.75 10.25 -0.52
CA PRO A 98 31.04 11.47 -0.94
C PRO A 98 31.14 11.73 -2.46
N HIS A 99 32.02 11.03 -3.16
CA HIS A 99 32.20 11.13 -4.61
C HIS A 99 31.55 9.98 -5.38
N ALA A 100 30.82 9.08 -4.68
CA ALA A 100 30.04 8.06 -5.36
C ALA A 100 28.98 8.74 -6.24
N THR A 101 28.88 8.29 -7.49
CA THR A 101 27.86 8.76 -8.43
C THR A 101 27.01 7.56 -8.84
N LEU A 102 25.72 7.81 -9.04
CA LEU A 102 24.82 6.79 -9.52
C LEU A 102 24.90 6.74 -11.05
N GLU A 103 25.15 5.57 -11.61
CA GLU A 103 24.96 5.35 -13.03
C GLU A 103 23.46 5.45 -13.40
N PRO A 104 23.11 5.73 -14.67
CA PRO A 104 21.72 5.74 -15.09
C PRO A 104 20.99 4.43 -14.76
N CYS A 105 19.87 4.53 -14.04
CA CYS A 105 19.06 3.42 -13.56
C CYS A 105 17.71 3.35 -14.29
N PRO A 106 17.67 2.95 -15.58
CA PRO A 106 16.42 2.82 -16.30
C PRO A 106 15.49 1.79 -15.64
N ARG A 107 14.18 2.02 -15.74
CA ARG A 107 13.18 1.08 -15.20
C ARG A 107 13.26 -0.28 -15.85
N VAL A 108 13.23 -1.34 -15.05
CA VAL A 108 13.28 -2.73 -15.53
C VAL A 108 12.10 -3.04 -16.45
N LEU A 109 10.89 -2.61 -16.07
CA LEU A 109 9.70 -2.83 -16.89
C LEU A 109 9.75 -2.04 -18.20
N GLY A 110 10.45 -0.90 -18.23
CA GLY A 110 10.74 -0.15 -19.45
C GLY A 110 11.65 -0.92 -20.42
N LEU A 111 12.58 -1.72 -19.91
CA LEU A 111 13.41 -2.63 -20.73
C LEU A 111 12.55 -3.75 -21.33
N LEU A 112 11.71 -4.39 -20.50
CA LEU A 112 10.77 -5.43 -20.97
C LEU A 112 9.78 -4.88 -22.02
N ALA A 113 9.31 -3.64 -21.85
CA ALA A 113 8.40 -3.01 -22.79
C ALA A 113 9.06 -2.73 -24.15
N LYS A 114 10.35 -2.34 -24.17
CA LYS A 114 11.11 -2.16 -25.42
C LYS A 114 11.27 -3.46 -26.22
N GLU A 115 11.27 -4.60 -25.54
CA GLU A 115 11.30 -5.93 -26.16
C GLU A 115 9.90 -6.46 -26.54
N GLY A 116 8.84 -5.70 -26.24
CA GLY A 116 7.46 -6.13 -26.47
C GLY A 116 6.98 -7.21 -25.49
N LEU A 117 7.68 -7.43 -24.37
CA LEU A 117 7.34 -8.43 -23.36
C LEU A 117 6.39 -7.90 -22.27
N MET A 118 6.21 -6.58 -22.21
CA MET A 118 5.34 -5.90 -21.25
C MET A 118 4.61 -4.75 -21.96
N LYS A 119 3.33 -4.56 -21.67
CA LYS A 119 2.60 -3.39 -22.16
C LYS A 119 3.04 -2.14 -21.37
N PRO A 120 3.40 -1.02 -22.05
CA PRO A 120 3.66 0.23 -21.34
C PRO A 120 2.37 0.75 -20.69
N GLU A 121 2.48 1.32 -19.50
CA GLU A 121 1.41 2.13 -18.92
C GLU A 121 1.47 3.50 -19.61
N VAL A 122 0.32 4.01 -20.05
CA VAL A 122 0.21 5.27 -20.81
C VAL A 122 -0.75 6.17 -20.06
N ASP A 123 -0.38 7.44 -19.92
CA ASP A 123 -1.28 8.47 -19.45
C ASP A 123 -2.28 8.82 -20.56
N ASP A 124 -3.56 8.59 -20.28
CA ASP A 124 -4.68 8.92 -21.16
C ASP A 124 -5.23 10.33 -20.91
N GLY A 125 -4.67 11.06 -19.93
CA GLY A 125 -5.11 12.38 -19.52
C GLY A 125 -6.47 12.37 -18.81
N GLU A 126 -6.98 11.20 -18.41
CA GLU A 126 -8.24 11.13 -17.68
C GLU A 126 -8.12 11.75 -16.29
N ARG A 127 -9.23 12.33 -15.82
CA ARG A 127 -9.29 12.89 -14.48
C ARG A 127 -9.18 11.77 -13.45
N VAL A 128 -8.18 11.87 -12.58
CA VAL A 128 -8.05 10.98 -11.42
C VAL A 128 -9.11 11.33 -10.37
N ALA A 129 -10.00 10.38 -10.05
CA ALA A 129 -10.99 10.51 -8.98
C ALA A 129 -10.31 10.63 -7.60
N ASP A 130 -10.96 11.23 -6.60
CA ASP A 130 -10.37 11.45 -5.27
C ASP A 130 -11.27 10.85 -4.19
N ILE A 131 -10.86 9.69 -3.66
CA ILE A 131 -11.64 8.96 -2.66
C ILE A 131 -11.74 9.68 -1.30
N THR A 132 -11.01 10.79 -1.13
CA THR A 132 -11.12 11.65 0.06
C THR A 132 -12.18 12.75 -0.09
N ARG A 133 -12.75 12.90 -1.28
CA ARG A 133 -13.82 13.87 -1.60
C ARG A 133 -15.09 13.21 -2.10
N GLU A 134 -14.94 12.13 -2.85
CA GLU A 134 -16.02 11.37 -3.47
C GLU A 134 -16.03 9.97 -2.84
N PRO A 135 -17.19 9.45 -2.38
CA PRO A 135 -17.26 8.12 -1.80
C PRO A 135 -16.86 7.06 -2.84
N LEU A 136 -16.28 5.95 -2.37
CA LEU A 136 -15.90 4.85 -3.25
C LEU A 136 -17.15 4.07 -3.71
N GLU A 137 -17.31 3.93 -5.02
CA GLU A 137 -18.37 3.14 -5.66
C GLU A 137 -17.77 1.96 -6.43
N TYR A 138 -18.54 0.87 -6.57
CA TYR A 138 -18.11 -0.37 -7.23
C TYR A 138 -18.90 -0.58 -8.54
N PRO A 139 -18.24 -1.02 -9.63
CA PRO A 139 -16.80 -1.23 -9.76
C PRO A 139 -16.03 0.10 -9.79
N SER A 140 -14.85 0.10 -9.17
CA SER A 140 -13.97 1.24 -9.02
C SER A 140 -12.90 1.27 -10.11
N SER A 141 -12.46 2.48 -10.48
CA SER A 141 -11.32 2.64 -11.38
C SER A 141 -10.01 2.19 -10.70
N ARG A 142 -9.03 1.74 -11.50
CA ARG A 142 -7.71 1.37 -10.96
C ARG A 142 -7.06 2.50 -10.15
N ALA A 143 -7.27 3.75 -10.53
CA ALA A 143 -6.79 4.91 -9.79
C ALA A 143 -7.40 5.02 -8.38
N GLN A 144 -8.71 4.77 -8.23
CA GLN A 144 -9.37 4.72 -6.93
C GLN A 144 -8.88 3.53 -6.10
N ARG A 145 -8.70 2.36 -6.73
CA ARG A 145 -8.14 1.18 -6.06
C ARG A 145 -6.76 1.46 -5.50
N LEU A 146 -5.85 2.01 -6.31
CA LEU A 146 -4.49 2.33 -5.88
C LEU A 146 -4.48 3.38 -4.74
N GLN A 147 -5.38 4.37 -4.78
CA GLN A 147 -5.53 5.32 -3.65
C GLN A 147 -5.99 4.64 -2.36
N ALA A 148 -6.96 3.73 -2.44
CA ALA A 148 -7.43 2.96 -1.30
C ALA A 148 -6.33 2.04 -0.75
N LEU A 149 -5.61 1.33 -1.62
CA LEU A 149 -4.51 0.44 -1.23
C LEU A 149 -3.33 1.21 -0.62
N ALA A 150 -2.99 2.41 -1.11
CA ALA A 150 -1.97 3.27 -0.51
C ALA A 150 -2.31 3.62 0.96
N ARG A 151 -3.61 3.76 1.25
CA ARG A 151 -4.18 4.06 2.57
C ARG A 151 -4.44 2.83 3.44
N GLY A 152 -4.50 1.65 2.83
CA GLY A 152 -4.90 0.42 3.49
C GLY A 152 -3.83 -0.12 4.46
N ASP A 153 -4.28 -0.91 5.43
CA ASP A 153 -3.49 -1.57 6.45
C ASP A 153 -2.42 -2.49 5.84
N GLU A 154 -1.16 -2.28 6.21
CA GLU A 154 -0.05 -3.09 5.72
C GLU A 154 -0.26 -4.59 6.00
N GLY A 155 -0.73 -4.95 7.19
CA GLY A 155 -0.92 -6.35 7.58
C GLY A 155 -2.00 -7.05 6.74
N PHE A 156 -3.13 -6.37 6.51
CA PHE A 156 -4.22 -6.86 5.67
C PHE A 156 -3.76 -7.07 4.22
N LEU A 157 -3.09 -6.09 3.61
CA LEU A 157 -2.61 -6.18 2.24
C LEU A 157 -1.54 -7.27 2.09
N LEU A 158 -0.64 -7.40 3.07
CA LEU A 158 0.35 -8.48 3.09
C LEU A 158 -0.31 -9.85 3.18
N ALA A 159 -1.33 -10.01 4.03
CA ALA A 159 -2.05 -11.28 4.18
C ALA A 159 -2.79 -11.67 2.89
N LEU A 160 -3.47 -10.72 2.25
CA LEU A 160 -4.11 -10.94 0.94
C LEU A 160 -3.08 -11.28 -0.13
N GLY A 161 -2.02 -10.48 -0.28
CA GLY A 161 -0.93 -10.76 -1.22
C GLY A 161 -0.31 -12.13 -1.00
N TYR A 162 -0.02 -12.51 0.25
CA TYR A 162 0.50 -13.84 0.60
C TYR A 162 -0.48 -14.97 0.26
N SER A 163 -1.78 -14.77 0.42
CA SER A 163 -2.79 -15.77 0.04
C SER A 163 -2.75 -16.10 -1.47
N THR A 164 -2.51 -15.11 -2.32
CA THR A 164 -2.37 -15.31 -3.78
C THR A 164 -1.14 -16.15 -4.12
N GLN A 165 -0.03 -15.93 -3.41
CA GLN A 165 1.21 -16.72 -3.54
C GLN A 165 1.00 -18.17 -3.10
N ARG A 166 0.07 -18.40 -2.15
CA ARG A 166 -0.34 -19.73 -1.67
C ARG A 166 -1.38 -20.41 -2.57
N GLY A 167 -1.80 -19.78 -3.66
CA GLY A 167 -2.67 -20.37 -4.69
C GLY A 167 -4.09 -19.81 -4.74
N TYR A 168 -4.48 -18.91 -3.82
CA TYR A 168 -5.81 -18.30 -3.81
C TYR A 168 -5.87 -17.13 -4.80
N GLY A 169 -6.22 -17.39 -6.06
CA GLY A 169 -6.17 -16.38 -7.14
C GLY A 169 -4.73 -16.13 -7.62
N ARG A 170 -4.03 -17.22 -7.94
CA ARG A 170 -2.60 -17.22 -8.25
C ARG A 170 -2.27 -16.38 -9.49
N ASN A 171 -1.34 -15.44 -9.34
CA ASN A 171 -0.88 -14.54 -10.42
C ASN A 171 0.65 -14.57 -10.66
N HIS A 172 1.37 -15.52 -10.04
CA HIS A 172 2.82 -15.77 -10.15
C HIS A 172 3.71 -14.50 -10.16
N PRO A 173 3.88 -13.84 -9.01
CA PRO A 173 4.60 -12.57 -8.95
C PRO A 173 6.12 -12.74 -8.91
N PHE A 174 6.82 -11.80 -9.54
CA PHE A 174 8.25 -11.54 -9.43
C PHE A 174 8.47 -10.06 -9.11
N ALA A 175 9.39 -9.75 -8.20
CA ALA A 175 9.79 -8.36 -7.95
C ALA A 175 10.58 -7.85 -9.17
N GLY A 176 9.88 -7.20 -10.11
CA GLY A 176 10.48 -6.65 -11.32
C GLY A 176 11.45 -5.54 -10.95
N GLU A 177 10.99 -4.60 -10.14
CA GLU A 177 11.84 -3.58 -9.55
C GLU A 177 11.27 -3.07 -8.22
N ILE A 178 12.14 -2.88 -7.23
CA ILE A 178 11.84 -2.12 -6.02
C ILE A 178 12.89 -1.02 -5.94
N ARG A 179 12.44 0.23 -5.83
CA ARG A 179 13.31 1.40 -5.71
C ARG A 179 12.86 2.29 -4.56
N ILE A 180 13.83 2.84 -3.84
CA ILE A 180 13.62 3.77 -2.74
C ILE A 180 14.53 4.96 -2.95
N GLY A 181 14.00 6.15 -2.73
CA GLY A 181 14.75 7.39 -2.89
C GLY A 181 13.87 8.61 -2.78
N GLU A 182 14.52 9.76 -2.92
CA GLU A 182 13.86 11.06 -2.92
C GLU A 182 13.37 11.41 -4.33
N VAL A 183 12.17 11.95 -4.41
CA VAL A 183 11.58 12.52 -5.63
C VAL A 183 11.14 13.94 -5.36
N GLU A 184 11.41 14.82 -6.32
CA GLU A 184 10.97 16.21 -6.26
C GLU A 184 9.44 16.29 -6.40
N VAL A 185 8.82 17.13 -5.57
CA VAL A 185 7.41 17.48 -5.68
C VAL A 185 7.29 18.85 -6.32
N TRP A 186 6.63 18.87 -7.47
CA TRP A 186 6.38 20.06 -8.25
C TRP A 186 4.92 20.49 -8.10
N ILE A 187 4.67 21.80 -8.06
CA ILE A 187 3.32 22.39 -8.18
C ILE A 187 3.33 23.42 -9.30
N GLU A 188 2.18 23.67 -9.91
CA GLU A 188 2.03 24.72 -10.92
C GLU A 188 0.99 25.74 -10.44
N PRO A 189 1.40 26.77 -9.68
CA PRO A 189 0.48 27.80 -9.19
C PRO A 189 -0.03 28.68 -10.34
N GLU A 190 -1.32 29.00 -10.32
CA GLU A 190 -1.94 29.86 -11.34
C GLU A 190 -1.27 31.24 -11.40
N GLU A 191 -0.79 31.75 -10.25
CA GLU A 191 -0.13 33.05 -10.14
C GLU A 191 1.23 33.11 -10.85
N LEU A 192 1.88 31.96 -11.06
CA LEU A 192 3.18 31.87 -11.74
C LEU A 192 3.03 31.39 -13.19
N GLY A 193 2.10 30.46 -13.45
CA GLY A 193 1.88 29.90 -14.79
C GLY A 193 3.03 29.01 -15.29
N PHE A 194 3.84 28.45 -14.37
CA PHE A 194 4.86 27.45 -14.65
C PHE A 194 5.14 26.60 -13.39
N PRO A 195 5.63 25.35 -13.54
CA PRO A 195 5.88 24.46 -12.42
C PRO A 195 7.09 24.91 -11.60
N ILE A 196 6.99 24.78 -10.27
CA ILE A 196 8.05 25.04 -9.29
C ILE A 196 8.21 23.87 -8.32
N VAL A 197 9.44 23.59 -7.90
CA VAL A 197 9.76 22.60 -6.85
C VAL A 197 9.39 23.19 -5.48
N ILE A 198 8.71 22.40 -4.66
CA ILE A 198 8.40 22.76 -3.26
C ILE A 198 9.11 21.91 -2.21
N GLY A 199 9.85 20.90 -2.66
CA GLY A 199 10.67 20.03 -1.82
C GLY A 199 10.62 18.60 -2.32
N ASP A 200 11.17 17.70 -1.50
CA ASP A 200 11.33 16.29 -1.83
C ASP A 200 10.52 15.41 -0.89
N ILE A 201 10.12 14.26 -1.40
CA ILE A 201 9.53 13.18 -0.59
C ILE A 201 10.33 11.90 -0.82
N GLU A 202 10.62 11.17 0.26
CA GLU A 202 11.14 9.81 0.15
C GLU A 202 9.98 8.86 -0.14
N VAL A 203 10.10 8.06 -1.19
CA VAL A 203 9.10 7.06 -1.57
C VAL A 203 9.76 5.72 -1.87
N THR A 204 9.03 4.65 -1.61
CA THR A 204 9.31 3.32 -2.15
C THR A 204 8.31 3.01 -3.25
N GLU A 205 8.82 2.75 -4.46
CA GLU A 205 8.05 2.25 -5.60
C GLU A 205 8.35 0.76 -5.81
N CYS A 206 7.30 -0.02 -6.01
CA CYS A 206 7.37 -1.44 -6.32
C CYS A 206 6.59 -1.77 -7.59
N GLU A 207 7.27 -2.34 -8.56
CA GLU A 207 6.69 -2.88 -9.79
C GLU A 207 6.82 -4.41 -9.77
N MET A 208 5.69 -5.09 -9.64
CA MET A 208 5.62 -6.55 -9.73
C MET A 208 5.38 -6.96 -11.18
N VAL A 209 6.14 -7.94 -11.64
CA VAL A 209 5.88 -8.65 -12.90
C VAL A 209 5.05 -9.90 -12.56
N ASN A 210 3.96 -10.11 -13.28
CA ASN A 210 3.02 -11.20 -13.05
C ASN A 210 2.86 -12.05 -14.32
N GLN A 211 2.22 -13.21 -14.17
CA GLN A 211 2.03 -14.16 -15.28
C GLN A 211 1.50 -13.47 -16.54
N PHE A 212 2.00 -13.93 -17.69
CA PHE A 212 1.61 -13.38 -18.98
C PHE A 212 0.18 -13.74 -19.35
N VAL A 213 -0.45 -12.82 -20.09
CA VAL A 213 -1.73 -13.01 -20.76
C VAL A 213 -1.52 -12.79 -22.25
N GLY A 214 -2.33 -13.44 -23.07
CA GLY A 214 -2.28 -13.32 -24.52
C GLY A 214 -3.54 -13.90 -25.14
N SER A 215 -3.83 -13.49 -26.37
CA SER A 215 -5.01 -13.97 -27.11
C SER A 215 -4.63 -14.31 -28.54
N ALA A 216 -5.62 -14.71 -29.36
CA ALA A 216 -5.39 -14.92 -30.78
C ALA A 216 -5.05 -13.61 -31.52
N SER A 217 -5.45 -12.45 -30.97
CA SER A 217 -5.23 -11.12 -31.56
C SER A 217 -4.13 -10.31 -30.88
N GLU A 218 -3.69 -10.69 -29.68
CA GLU A 218 -2.68 -9.97 -28.90
C GLU A 218 -1.51 -10.89 -28.51
N PRO A 219 -0.25 -10.45 -28.71
CA PRO A 219 0.90 -11.25 -28.33
C PRO A 219 0.91 -11.51 -26.83
N ALA A 220 1.49 -12.64 -26.41
CA ALA A 220 1.64 -12.95 -25.01
C ALA A 220 2.62 -11.97 -24.34
N GLN A 221 2.15 -11.24 -23.34
CA GLN A 221 2.92 -10.24 -22.59
C GLN A 221 2.72 -10.44 -21.10
N PHE A 222 3.76 -10.17 -20.31
CA PHE A 222 3.64 -10.13 -18.86
C PHE A 222 2.60 -9.09 -18.44
N THR A 223 1.96 -9.36 -17.31
CA THR A 223 1.11 -8.39 -16.62
C THR A 223 1.87 -7.78 -15.45
N ARG A 224 1.29 -6.75 -14.82
CA ARG A 224 1.97 -6.03 -13.75
C ARG A 224 1.04 -5.59 -12.63
N GLY A 225 1.62 -5.53 -11.43
CA GLY A 225 1.07 -4.86 -10.26
C GLY A 225 1.95 -3.67 -9.87
N TYR A 226 1.33 -2.65 -9.27
CA TYR A 226 2.00 -1.43 -8.86
C TYR A 226 1.72 -1.07 -7.40
N GLY A 227 2.76 -0.63 -6.69
CA GLY A 227 2.63 -0.12 -5.33
C GLY A 227 3.59 1.03 -5.07
N LEU A 228 3.11 2.02 -4.31
CA LEU A 228 3.87 3.20 -3.93
C LEU A 228 3.54 3.56 -2.48
N ALA A 229 4.57 3.80 -1.67
CA ALA A 229 4.42 4.17 -0.27
C ALA A 229 5.48 5.19 0.14
N PHE A 230 5.18 6.02 1.15
CA PHE A 230 6.15 6.97 1.70
C PHE A 230 7.25 6.28 2.51
N GLY A 231 8.45 6.83 2.44
CA GLY A 231 9.64 6.38 3.13
C GLY A 231 10.13 5.01 2.66
N ASN A 232 10.85 4.32 3.54
CA ASN A 232 11.39 2.97 3.34
C ASN A 232 10.35 1.84 3.60
N ALA A 233 9.17 1.93 2.99
CA ALA A 233 8.01 1.06 3.27
C ALA A 233 7.84 -0.08 2.23
N GLU A 234 8.90 -0.85 1.98
CA GLU A 234 8.94 -1.90 0.93
C GLU A 234 7.81 -2.92 1.05
N ARG A 235 7.58 -3.46 2.26
CA ARG A 235 6.57 -4.52 2.48
C ARG A 235 5.16 -4.01 2.14
N LYS A 236 4.84 -2.76 2.49
CA LYS A 236 3.59 -2.11 2.10
C LYS A 236 3.48 -1.94 0.59
N ALA A 237 4.51 -1.43 -0.08
CA ALA A 237 4.52 -1.26 -1.53
C ALA A 237 4.37 -2.61 -2.27
N MET A 238 5.04 -3.66 -1.79
CA MET A 238 4.91 -5.02 -2.33
C MET A 238 3.49 -5.58 -2.14
N GLY A 239 2.92 -5.45 -0.93
CA GLY A 239 1.55 -5.88 -0.65
C GLY A 239 0.54 -5.17 -1.55
N MET A 240 0.70 -3.85 -1.72
CA MET A 240 -0.10 -3.05 -2.64
C MET A 240 0.04 -3.54 -4.10
N ALA A 241 1.24 -3.79 -4.61
CA ALA A 241 1.44 -4.27 -5.97
C ALA A 241 0.81 -5.65 -6.23
N LEU A 242 0.90 -6.56 -5.27
CA LEU A 242 0.28 -7.89 -5.35
C LEU A 242 -1.25 -7.81 -5.40
N VAL A 243 -1.83 -6.95 -4.54
CA VAL A 243 -3.28 -6.77 -4.47
C VAL A 243 -3.81 -5.96 -5.67
N ASP A 244 -3.10 -4.93 -6.14
CA ASP A 244 -3.42 -4.21 -7.38
C ASP A 244 -3.60 -5.20 -8.52
N ARG A 245 -2.61 -6.06 -8.79
CA ARG A 245 -2.74 -7.04 -9.86
C ARG A 245 -3.93 -8.00 -9.66
N SER A 246 -4.22 -8.38 -8.43
CA SER A 246 -5.33 -9.29 -8.11
C SER A 246 -6.70 -8.65 -8.37
N LEU A 247 -6.82 -7.35 -8.11
CA LEU A 247 -8.03 -6.56 -8.38
C LEU A 247 -8.22 -6.23 -9.86
N ARG A 248 -7.21 -6.47 -10.70
CA ARG A 248 -7.32 -6.35 -12.16
C ARG A 248 -7.87 -7.62 -12.83
N ALA A 249 -8.50 -8.51 -12.07
CA ALA A 249 -9.03 -9.78 -12.58
C ALA A 249 -9.97 -9.57 -13.78
N GLU A 250 -10.89 -8.61 -13.70
CA GLU A 250 -11.83 -8.28 -14.79
C GLU A 250 -11.11 -7.78 -16.05
N GLU A 251 -10.10 -6.90 -15.91
CA GLU A 251 -9.29 -6.38 -17.02
C GLU A 251 -8.58 -7.50 -17.81
N PHE A 252 -8.27 -8.60 -17.13
CA PHE A 252 -7.59 -9.76 -17.71
C PHE A 252 -8.51 -10.96 -17.98
N ASN A 253 -9.84 -10.78 -17.86
CA ASN A 253 -10.85 -11.83 -18.01
C ASN A 253 -10.59 -13.05 -17.10
N GLU A 254 -10.12 -12.81 -15.88
CA GLU A 254 -9.86 -13.82 -14.87
C GLU A 254 -11.11 -14.09 -14.04
N GLU A 255 -11.35 -15.36 -13.70
CA GLU A 255 -12.42 -15.72 -12.77
C GLU A 255 -12.04 -15.32 -11.34
N VAL A 256 -12.94 -14.60 -10.66
CA VAL A 256 -12.78 -14.20 -9.25
C VAL A 256 -13.01 -15.41 -8.35
N ARG A 257 -11.93 -15.99 -7.82
CA ARG A 257 -11.95 -17.23 -7.02
C ARG A 257 -11.42 -17.05 -5.60
N SER A 258 -10.88 -15.88 -5.26
CA SER A 258 -10.32 -15.61 -3.95
C SER A 258 -10.69 -14.24 -3.40
N PRO A 259 -10.59 -14.04 -2.07
CA PRO A 259 -10.85 -12.74 -1.46
C PRO A 259 -9.97 -11.61 -2.02
N ALA A 260 -8.72 -11.90 -2.41
CA ALA A 260 -7.81 -10.90 -2.97
C ALA A 260 -8.24 -10.38 -4.36
N GLN A 261 -9.14 -11.10 -5.06
CA GLN A 261 -9.72 -10.68 -6.34
C GLN A 261 -11.11 -10.04 -6.16
N GLN A 262 -11.70 -10.09 -4.96
CA GLN A 262 -13.03 -9.56 -4.67
C GLN A 262 -12.93 -8.08 -4.31
N GLU A 263 -13.15 -7.20 -5.30
CA GLU A 263 -12.94 -5.76 -5.16
C GLU A 263 -13.61 -5.14 -3.93
N GLU A 264 -14.93 -5.34 -3.77
CA GLU A 264 -15.67 -4.81 -2.63
C GLU A 264 -15.14 -5.35 -1.29
N PHE A 265 -14.82 -6.64 -1.21
CA PHE A 265 -14.26 -7.24 0.00
C PHE A 265 -12.90 -6.63 0.35
N VAL A 266 -12.02 -6.41 -0.63
CA VAL A 266 -10.71 -5.83 -0.36
C VAL A 266 -10.83 -4.36 0.07
N LEU A 267 -11.54 -3.55 -0.71
CA LEU A 267 -11.52 -2.10 -0.53
C LEU A 267 -12.37 -1.64 0.67
N ALA A 268 -13.46 -2.35 1.00
CA ALA A 268 -14.28 -2.04 2.16
C ALA A 268 -13.63 -2.43 3.51
N HIS A 269 -12.55 -3.23 3.50
CA HIS A 269 -11.91 -3.73 4.71
C HIS A 269 -10.43 -3.38 4.82
N CYS A 270 -9.87 -2.61 3.86
CA CYS A 270 -8.46 -2.28 3.89
C CYS A 270 -8.11 -1.09 4.78
N ASP A 271 -8.98 -0.08 4.97
CA ASP A 271 -8.64 1.09 5.81
C ASP A 271 -8.79 0.76 7.30
N ASN A 272 -7.67 0.71 8.04
CA ASN A 272 -7.70 0.43 9.48
C ASN A 272 -8.33 1.55 10.31
N VAL A 273 -8.43 2.78 9.80
CA VAL A 273 -9.16 3.85 10.50
C VAL A 273 -10.64 3.47 10.63
N GLU A 274 -11.22 2.93 9.57
CA GLU A 274 -12.61 2.44 9.58
C GLU A 274 -12.72 1.14 10.37
N ALA A 275 -11.87 0.15 10.06
CA ALA A 275 -11.94 -1.18 10.66
C ALA A 275 -11.71 -1.14 12.19
N ALA A 276 -10.67 -0.45 12.66
CA ALA A 276 -10.35 -0.37 14.09
C ALA A 276 -11.39 0.47 14.83
N GLY A 277 -11.86 1.57 14.23
CA GLY A 277 -12.96 2.37 14.77
C GLY A 277 -14.21 1.52 14.99
N PHE A 278 -14.62 0.77 13.97
CA PHE A 278 -15.80 -0.10 14.04
C PHE A 278 -15.60 -1.30 14.97
N VAL A 279 -14.45 -1.96 15.00
CA VAL A 279 -14.27 -3.07 15.96
C VAL A 279 -14.25 -2.57 17.40
N SER A 280 -13.58 -1.45 17.65
CA SER A 280 -13.43 -0.89 19.00
C SER A 280 -14.71 -0.25 19.55
N HIS A 281 -15.66 0.14 18.69
CA HIS A 281 -16.95 0.70 19.11
C HIS A 281 -17.73 -0.27 20.01
N LEU A 282 -17.52 -1.59 19.91
CA LEU A 282 -18.18 -2.59 20.76
C LEU A 282 -17.95 -2.38 22.26
N LYS A 283 -16.92 -1.61 22.64
CA LYS A 283 -16.68 -1.19 24.03
C LYS A 283 -17.70 -0.16 24.54
N LEU A 284 -18.39 0.53 23.64
CA LEU A 284 -19.43 1.49 23.97
C LEU A 284 -20.66 0.77 24.57
N PRO A 285 -21.51 1.49 25.30
CA PRO A 285 -22.69 0.86 25.90
C PRO A 285 -23.70 0.37 24.86
N HIS A 286 -23.91 -0.94 24.79
CA HIS A 286 -24.92 -1.60 23.94
C HIS A 286 -26.06 -2.25 24.77
N TYR A 287 -26.27 -1.80 26.01
CA TYR A 287 -27.18 -2.47 26.95
C TYR A 287 -28.66 -2.42 26.52
N VAL A 288 -29.07 -1.45 25.69
CA VAL A 288 -30.45 -1.36 25.16
C VAL A 288 -30.71 -2.46 24.13
N ASP A 289 -29.84 -2.59 23.13
CA ASP A 289 -29.96 -3.63 22.10
C ASP A 289 -29.83 -5.01 22.73
N PHE A 290 -28.86 -5.17 23.65
CA PHE A 290 -28.67 -6.43 24.38
C PHE A 290 -29.89 -6.81 25.22
N GLN A 291 -30.61 -5.83 25.80
CA GLN A 291 -31.84 -6.10 26.54
C GLN A 291 -32.95 -6.66 25.63
N SER A 292 -33.06 -6.19 24.40
CA SER A 292 -34.01 -6.73 23.41
C SER A 292 -33.72 -8.20 23.07
N GLU A 293 -32.43 -8.54 22.90
CA GLU A 293 -31.99 -9.93 22.70
C GLU A 293 -32.26 -10.80 23.94
N LEU A 294 -32.00 -10.29 25.16
CA LEU A 294 -32.31 -11.00 26.40
C LEU A 294 -33.81 -11.30 26.53
N GLU A 295 -34.67 -10.36 26.14
CA GLU A 295 -36.12 -10.55 26.16
C GLU A 295 -36.57 -11.63 25.17
N LEU A 296 -36.00 -11.64 23.95
CA LEU A 296 -36.25 -12.68 22.96
C LEU A 296 -35.84 -14.07 23.48
N ILE A 297 -34.63 -14.20 24.01
CA ILE A 297 -34.14 -15.46 24.60
C ILE A 297 -35.05 -15.92 25.74
N ARG A 298 -35.45 -15.01 26.63
CA ARG A 298 -36.36 -15.33 27.75
C ARG A 298 -37.73 -15.79 27.26
N LYS A 299 -38.26 -15.20 26.19
CA LYS A 299 -39.51 -15.61 25.56
C LYS A 299 -39.40 -17.00 24.96
N LEU A 300 -38.35 -17.26 24.17
CA LEU A 300 -38.10 -18.59 23.58
C LEU A 300 -37.94 -19.68 24.65
N ARG A 301 -37.24 -19.39 25.76
CA ARG A 301 -37.10 -20.33 26.88
C ARG A 301 -38.41 -20.62 27.61
N LYS A 302 -39.34 -19.66 27.69
CA LYS A 302 -40.69 -19.89 28.28
C LYS A 302 -41.58 -20.74 27.37
N SER A 303 -41.41 -20.61 26.05
CA SER A 303 -42.17 -21.37 25.05
C SER A 303 -41.60 -22.77 24.78
N ALA A 304 -40.37 -23.06 25.22
CA ALA A 304 -39.78 -24.38 25.09
C ALA A 304 -40.46 -25.38 26.06
N PRO A 305 -40.85 -26.58 25.60
CA PRO A 305 -41.41 -27.61 26.46
C PRO A 305 -40.39 -27.99 27.54
N LYS A 306 -40.85 -28.11 28.79
CA LYS A 306 -39.97 -28.53 29.89
C LYS A 306 -39.51 -29.97 29.63
N PRO A 307 -38.21 -30.28 29.70
CA PRO A 307 -37.76 -31.67 29.64
C PRO A 307 -38.29 -32.36 30.91
N GLY A 308 -39.30 -33.23 30.73
CA GLY A 308 -39.83 -34.08 31.80
C GLY A 308 -41.32 -33.97 32.15
N SER A 309 -42.19 -33.38 31.30
CA SER A 309 -43.65 -33.39 31.54
C SER A 309 -44.42 -34.51 30.81
N ASP A 310 -43.73 -35.58 30.40
CA ASP A 310 -44.32 -36.86 29.99
C ASP A 310 -43.79 -37.97 30.92
N GLN A 311 -44.29 -38.00 32.16
CA GLN A 311 -44.36 -39.20 33.01
C GLN A 311 -45.64 -39.13 33.85
#